data_AF-A0A7S0ZRR4-F1
#
_entry.id   AF-A0A7S0ZRR4-F1
#
_cell.length_a   1.000
_cell.length_b   1.000
_cell.length_c   1.000
_cell.angle_alpha   90.00
_cell.angle_beta   90.00
_cell.angle_gamma   90.00
#
_symmetry.space_group_name_H-M   'P 1'
#
loop_
_entity.id
_entity.type
_entity.pdbx_description
1 polymer ?
#
loop_
_entity_poly.entity_id
_entity_poly.type
_entity_poly.pdbx_seq_one_letter_code
_entity_poly.pdbx_strand_id
1 'polypeptide(L)'
;QVAVDNMFAAYCEDLRVAGYKVAFGDADAKAGAKDTLPPAWDKILSALEQMVPQGGFINGLNFPTTADMVLVNFAEAAGPFQDVLKFVGAYNWQDKYPKIKANVDRSLAVAEVQTYIRSSGTLKNTGAKIYADVLGRELGHAVSFGCLRARSLQYEPSTGPARAPSSIGQGEVIQLVYFPIAGRGELCRLLAAVGGVSLEDQAPPEDGSHKKKFTGSLPQMKHGDFELTQSGAIESYIAAIAPK
;
A
#
# COMPACT_ATOMS: atom_id res chain seq x y z
N GLN A 1 9.45 1.21 16.90
CA GLN A 1 9.59 1.13 15.44
C GLN A 1 8.66 0.09 14.85
N VAL A 2 9.08 -1.17 14.62
CA VAL A 2 8.30 -2.18 13.85
C VAL A 2 6.81 -2.28 14.23
N ALA A 3 6.48 -2.36 15.52
CA ALA A 3 5.08 -2.46 15.95
C ALA A 3 4.25 -1.20 15.59
N VAL A 4 4.85 -0.01 15.71
CA VAL A 4 4.20 1.27 15.36
C VAL A 4 4.06 1.37 13.84
N ASP A 5 5.09 1.02 13.10
CA ASP A 5 5.06 0.96 11.63
C ASP A 5 3.96 0.04 11.13
N ASN A 6 3.85 -1.17 11.68
CA ASN A 6 2.82 -2.13 11.31
C ASN A 6 1.41 -1.66 11.68
N MET A 7 1.27 -0.93 12.80
CA MET A 7 0.00 -0.32 13.18
C MET A 7 -0.43 0.74 12.17
N PHE A 8 0.48 1.61 11.74
CA PHE A 8 0.18 2.61 10.70
C PHE A 8 -0.11 1.95 9.35
N ALA A 9 0.63 0.90 8.97
CA ALA A 9 0.36 0.12 7.76
C ALA A 9 -1.04 -0.51 7.79
N ALA A 10 -1.48 -1.02 8.94
CA ALA A 10 -2.84 -1.53 9.12
C ALA A 10 -3.90 -0.43 8.96
N TYR A 11 -3.69 0.76 9.56
CA TYR A 11 -4.57 1.91 9.33
C TYR A 11 -4.61 2.34 7.86
N CYS A 12 -3.49 2.23 7.14
CA CYS A 12 -3.45 2.48 5.70
C CYS A 12 -4.37 1.52 4.94
N GLU A 13 -4.38 0.23 5.31
CA GLU A 13 -5.30 -0.74 4.71
C GLU A 13 -6.76 -0.40 5.00
N ASP A 14 -7.11 0.04 6.21
CA ASP A 14 -8.47 0.48 6.53
C ASP A 14 -8.90 1.70 5.67
N LEU A 15 -8.00 2.68 5.50
CA LEU A 15 -8.22 3.83 4.61
C LEU A 15 -8.41 3.38 3.16
N ARG A 16 -7.59 2.43 2.70
CA ARG A 16 -7.68 1.86 1.34
C ARG A 16 -8.98 1.12 1.14
N VAL A 17 -9.41 0.28 2.08
CA VAL A 17 -10.68 -0.46 1.99
C VAL A 17 -11.85 0.49 1.83
N ALA A 18 -11.88 1.60 2.57
CA ALA A 18 -12.90 2.64 2.40
C ALA A 18 -12.83 3.29 1.01
N GLY A 19 -11.64 3.69 0.56
CA GLY A 19 -11.44 4.27 -0.78
C GLY A 19 -11.79 3.31 -1.92
N TYR A 20 -11.47 2.03 -1.77
CA TYR A 20 -11.75 0.99 -2.77
C TYR A 20 -13.25 0.76 -2.97
N LYS A 21 -14.06 0.86 -1.92
CA LYS A 21 -15.53 0.79 -2.06
C LYS A 21 -16.07 1.86 -3.02
N VAL A 22 -15.44 3.03 -3.05
CA VAL A 22 -15.79 4.11 -3.99
C VAL A 22 -15.14 3.89 -5.35
N ALA A 23 -13.83 3.60 -5.39
CA ALA A 23 -13.07 3.43 -6.63
C ALA A 23 -13.63 2.30 -7.51
N PHE A 24 -13.97 1.17 -6.90
CA PHE A 24 -14.54 -0.01 -7.55
C PHE A 24 -16.06 -0.09 -7.47
N GLY A 25 -16.69 0.88 -6.82
CA GLY A 25 -18.14 0.94 -6.68
C GLY A 25 -18.84 1.21 -8.01
N ASP A 26 -20.12 0.86 -8.05
CA ASP A 26 -21.05 1.24 -9.11
C ASP A 26 -21.38 2.75 -9.06
N ALA A 27 -22.35 3.18 -9.86
CA ALA A 27 -22.77 4.57 -9.90
C ALA A 27 -23.32 5.06 -8.55
N ASP A 28 -24.01 4.21 -7.81
CA ASP A 28 -24.62 4.55 -6.52
C ASP A 28 -23.54 4.72 -5.45
N ALA A 29 -22.57 3.80 -5.39
CA ALA A 29 -21.42 3.92 -4.49
C ALA A 29 -20.61 5.20 -4.74
N LYS A 30 -20.43 5.59 -6.01
CA LYS A 30 -19.76 6.85 -6.37
C LYS A 30 -20.61 8.08 -6.02
N ALA A 31 -21.92 8.04 -6.27
CA ALA A 31 -22.82 9.14 -5.93
C ALA A 31 -22.94 9.37 -4.40
N GLY A 32 -22.90 8.28 -3.62
CA GLY A 32 -22.93 8.31 -2.15
C GLY A 32 -21.55 8.53 -1.49
N ALA A 33 -20.47 8.70 -2.26
CA ALA A 33 -19.12 8.83 -1.72
C ALA A 33 -18.97 10.03 -0.76
N LYS A 34 -19.63 11.15 -1.07
CA LYS A 34 -19.64 12.37 -0.24
C LYS A 34 -20.17 12.13 1.18
N ASP A 35 -21.06 11.17 1.35
CA ASP A 35 -21.73 10.87 2.63
C ASP A 35 -21.04 9.71 3.38
N THR A 36 -20.36 8.82 2.64
CA THR A 36 -19.81 7.58 3.19
C THR A 36 -18.30 7.61 3.42
N LEU A 37 -17.53 8.28 2.55
CA LEU A 37 -16.08 8.26 2.62
C LEU A 37 -15.52 9.21 3.71
N PRO A 38 -15.96 10.47 3.84
CA PRO A 38 -15.48 11.35 4.90
C PRO A 38 -15.63 10.77 6.30
N PRO A 39 -16.79 10.23 6.73
CA PRO A 39 -16.90 9.67 8.08
C PRO A 39 -15.99 8.44 8.29
N ALA A 40 -15.81 7.60 7.26
CA ALA A 40 -14.95 6.44 7.34
C ALA A 40 -13.47 6.83 7.50
N TRP A 41 -13.00 7.79 6.71
CA TRP A 41 -11.64 8.32 6.82
C TRP A 41 -11.43 9.14 8.09
N ASP A 42 -12.37 10.03 8.44
CA ASP A 42 -12.26 10.87 9.63
C ASP A 42 -12.11 10.04 10.91
N LYS A 43 -12.80 8.89 11.01
CA LYS A 43 -12.64 7.97 12.14
C LYS A 43 -11.19 7.51 12.30
N ILE A 44 -10.53 7.18 11.19
CA ILE A 44 -9.15 6.66 11.17
C ILE A 44 -8.15 7.81 11.34
N LEU A 45 -8.31 8.89 10.57
CA LEU A 45 -7.45 10.06 10.59
C LEU A 45 -7.48 10.76 11.95
N SER A 46 -8.62 10.78 12.66
CA SER A 46 -8.68 11.32 14.02
C SER A 46 -7.89 10.50 15.03
N ALA A 47 -7.79 9.17 14.84
CA ALA A 47 -6.96 8.31 15.68
C ALA A 47 -5.47 8.50 15.32
N LEU A 48 -5.14 8.51 14.03
CA LEU A 48 -3.77 8.78 13.56
C LEU A 48 -3.27 10.15 14.02
N GLU A 49 -4.09 11.19 13.90
CA GLU A 49 -3.77 12.55 14.33
C GLU A 49 -3.36 12.57 15.81
N GLN A 50 -3.99 11.81 16.70
CA GLN A 50 -3.59 11.75 18.11
C GLN A 50 -2.18 11.18 18.30
N MET A 51 -1.76 10.23 17.46
CA MET A 51 -0.47 9.55 17.55
C MET A 51 0.65 10.29 16.82
N VAL A 52 0.33 11.10 15.81
CA VAL A 52 1.34 11.87 15.06
C VAL A 52 1.92 12.98 15.96
N PRO A 53 3.25 13.06 16.10
CA PRO A 53 3.89 14.09 16.92
C PRO A 53 3.83 15.46 16.23
N GLN A 54 3.83 16.53 17.04
CA GLN A 54 3.81 17.90 16.52
C GLN A 54 5.03 18.22 15.66
N GLY A 55 6.20 17.69 16.02
CA GLY A 55 7.45 17.80 15.29
C GLY A 55 8.16 16.46 15.13
N GLY A 56 9.14 16.39 14.23
CA GLY A 56 9.88 15.17 13.92
C GLY A 56 9.06 14.10 13.17
N PHE A 57 9.62 12.91 13.10
CA PHE A 57 8.98 11.71 12.51
C PHE A 57 8.32 10.85 13.58
N ILE A 58 7.36 10.01 13.19
CA ILE A 58 6.47 9.28 14.11
C ILE A 58 7.23 8.38 15.10
N ASN A 59 8.28 7.70 14.63
CA ASN A 59 9.11 6.86 15.48
C ASN A 59 10.21 7.63 16.24
N GLY A 60 10.25 8.96 16.14
CA GLY A 60 11.26 9.81 16.79
C GLY A 60 12.67 9.67 16.22
N LEU A 61 12.81 9.04 15.05
CA LEU A 61 14.09 8.89 14.34
C LEU A 61 14.40 10.16 13.53
N ASN A 62 15.63 10.25 13.03
CA ASN A 62 16.09 11.36 12.19
C ASN A 62 15.71 11.20 10.70
N PHE A 63 14.99 10.13 10.37
CA PHE A 63 14.52 9.81 9.03
C PHE A 63 13.09 9.24 9.11
N PRO A 64 12.28 9.37 8.04
CA PRO A 64 10.93 8.85 8.04
C PRO A 64 10.93 7.32 7.95
N THR A 65 9.97 6.72 8.63
CA THR A 65 9.74 5.28 8.66
C THR A 65 8.46 4.91 7.93
N THR A 66 8.06 3.64 7.95
CA THR A 66 6.79 3.20 7.37
C THR A 66 5.60 3.99 7.88
N ALA A 67 5.58 4.33 9.17
CA ALA A 67 4.51 5.15 9.73
C ALA A 67 4.35 6.52 9.04
N ASP A 68 5.46 7.17 8.70
CA ASP A 68 5.45 8.45 7.99
C ASP A 68 5.10 8.26 6.50
N MET A 69 5.64 7.21 5.88
CA MET A 69 5.38 6.86 4.48
C MET A 69 3.93 6.44 4.22
N VAL A 70 3.22 5.90 5.20
CA VAL A 70 1.77 5.67 5.13
C VAL A 70 1.02 6.97 4.89
N LEU A 71 1.40 8.05 5.59
CA LEU A 71 0.74 9.34 5.47
C LEU A 71 1.08 10.00 4.13
N VAL A 72 2.32 9.88 3.66
CA VAL A 72 2.72 10.32 2.31
C VAL A 72 1.94 9.55 1.25
N ASN A 73 1.85 8.22 1.37
CA ASN A 73 1.11 7.39 0.43
C ASN A 73 -0.38 7.78 0.40
N PHE A 74 -1.00 8.02 1.56
CA PHE A 74 -2.37 8.54 1.63
C PHE A 74 -2.54 9.89 0.93
N ALA A 75 -1.60 10.81 1.14
CA ALA A 75 -1.64 12.16 0.60
C ALA A 75 -1.34 12.23 -0.92
N GLU A 76 -0.53 11.31 -1.44
CA GLU A 76 0.02 11.43 -2.80
C GLU A 76 -0.47 10.36 -3.77
N ALA A 77 -0.82 9.15 -3.32
CA ALA A 77 -1.23 8.08 -4.23
C ALA A 77 -2.61 8.37 -4.83
N ALA A 78 -2.72 8.21 -6.16
CA ALA A 78 -3.92 8.48 -6.93
C ALA A 78 -5.10 7.57 -6.50
N GLY A 79 -5.16 6.32 -6.95
CA GLY A 79 -6.16 5.36 -6.50
C GLY A 79 -5.60 4.45 -5.42
N PRO A 80 -6.20 4.31 -4.21
CA PRO A 80 -7.59 4.63 -3.86
C PRO A 80 -7.79 5.87 -2.97
N PHE A 81 -6.90 6.87 -3.02
CA PHE A 81 -6.99 8.05 -2.14
C PHE A 81 -7.33 9.33 -2.90
N GLN A 82 -6.36 9.94 -3.58
CA GLN A 82 -6.58 11.27 -4.18
C GLN A 82 -7.65 11.25 -5.29
N ASP A 83 -7.73 10.18 -6.08
CA ASP A 83 -8.70 10.09 -7.18
C ASP A 83 -10.15 9.98 -6.71
N VAL A 84 -10.40 9.38 -5.54
CA VAL A 84 -11.76 9.17 -5.06
C VAL A 84 -12.35 10.46 -4.50
N LEU A 85 -11.51 11.45 -4.16
CA LEU A 85 -11.96 12.76 -3.68
C LEU A 85 -12.81 13.52 -4.71
N LYS A 86 -12.64 13.26 -6.01
CA LYS A 86 -13.49 13.85 -7.05
C LYS A 86 -14.98 13.49 -6.91
N PHE A 87 -15.29 12.40 -6.22
CA PHE A 87 -16.66 11.96 -5.93
C PHE A 87 -17.21 12.51 -4.60
N VAL A 88 -16.34 13.07 -3.76
CA VAL A 88 -16.67 13.56 -2.41
C VAL A 88 -17.01 15.04 -2.42
N GLY A 89 -16.40 15.82 -3.31
CA GLY A 89 -16.58 17.28 -3.37
C GLY A 89 -15.63 18.01 -2.40
N ALA A 90 -16.15 18.85 -1.52
CA ALA A 90 -15.38 19.80 -0.70
C ALA A 90 -14.70 19.19 0.55
N TYR A 91 -14.31 17.91 0.53
CA TYR A 91 -13.61 17.29 1.66
C TYR A 91 -12.13 17.67 1.67
N ASN A 92 -11.69 18.30 2.76
CA ASN A 92 -10.31 18.70 2.98
C ASN A 92 -9.82 18.08 4.30
N TRP A 93 -9.00 17.04 4.22
CA TRP A 93 -8.42 16.40 5.40
C TRP A 93 -7.26 17.20 5.98
N GLN A 94 -6.55 17.97 5.14
CA GLN A 94 -5.36 18.71 5.50
C GLN A 94 -5.65 19.77 6.57
N ASP A 95 -6.79 20.47 6.46
CA ASP A 95 -7.20 21.49 7.43
C ASP A 95 -7.68 20.87 8.74
N LYS A 96 -8.25 19.66 8.68
CA LYS A 96 -8.82 18.95 9.84
C LYS A 96 -7.76 18.23 10.67
N TYR A 97 -6.68 17.80 10.03
CA TYR A 97 -5.62 16.98 10.63
C TYR A 97 -4.24 17.62 10.44
N PRO A 98 -3.97 18.74 11.13
CA PRO A 98 -2.77 19.55 10.90
C PRO A 98 -1.47 18.83 11.27
N LYS A 99 -1.45 17.90 12.24
CA LYS A 99 -0.23 17.15 12.57
C LYS A 99 0.08 16.11 11.49
N ILE A 100 -0.93 15.42 10.97
CA ILE A 100 -0.78 14.55 9.79
C ILE A 100 -0.25 15.38 8.62
N LYS A 101 -0.88 16.52 8.29
CA LYS A 101 -0.43 17.38 7.20
C LYS A 101 1.04 17.81 7.40
N ALA A 102 1.40 18.26 8.60
CA ALA A 102 2.76 18.68 8.90
C ALA A 102 3.78 17.53 8.82
N ASN A 103 3.39 16.31 9.19
CA ASN A 103 4.23 15.12 9.00
C ASN A 103 4.43 14.79 7.51
N VAL A 104 3.37 14.88 6.70
CA VAL A 104 3.44 14.71 5.24
C VAL A 104 4.39 15.75 4.64
N ASP A 105 4.22 17.04 4.97
CA ASP A 105 5.07 18.11 4.46
C ASP A 105 6.56 17.87 4.81
N ARG A 106 6.85 17.46 6.06
CA ARG A 106 8.21 17.11 6.49
C ARG A 106 8.77 15.91 5.74
N SER A 107 7.96 14.87 5.55
CA SER A 107 8.37 13.65 4.85
C SER A 107 8.62 13.92 3.37
N LEU A 108 7.79 14.75 2.73
CA LEU A 108 7.99 15.21 1.35
C LEU A 108 9.22 16.13 1.19
N ALA A 109 9.77 16.68 2.27
CA ALA A 109 11.02 17.44 2.23
C ALA A 109 12.27 16.54 2.20
N VAL A 110 12.13 15.22 2.46
CA VAL A 110 13.24 14.26 2.43
C VAL A 110 13.62 13.95 0.97
N ALA A 111 14.92 13.98 0.67
CA ALA A 111 15.43 13.91 -0.71
C ALA A 111 15.05 12.61 -1.43
N GLU A 112 15.13 11.47 -0.74
CA GLU A 112 14.78 10.17 -1.27
C GLU A 112 13.28 10.08 -1.58
N VAL A 113 12.43 10.67 -0.73
CA VAL A 113 10.98 10.77 -0.97
C VAL A 113 10.72 11.64 -2.20
N GLN A 114 11.31 12.84 -2.29
CA GLN A 114 11.15 13.70 -3.47
C GLN A 114 11.56 13.03 -4.77
N THR A 115 12.67 12.27 -4.72
CA THR A 115 13.15 11.51 -5.86
C THR A 115 12.07 10.54 -6.33
N TYR A 116 11.52 9.73 -5.41
CA TYR A 116 10.45 8.80 -5.72
C TYR A 116 9.20 9.50 -6.27
N ILE A 117 8.71 10.56 -5.61
CA ILE A 117 7.51 11.29 -6.05
C ILE A 117 7.66 11.81 -7.49
N ARG A 118 8.85 12.32 -7.85
CA ARG A 118 9.13 12.87 -9.18
C ARG A 118 9.29 11.79 -10.26
N SER A 119 9.84 10.63 -9.91
CA SER A 119 10.14 9.57 -10.87
C SER A 119 9.07 8.48 -10.97
N SER A 120 8.14 8.41 -10.01
CA SER A 120 7.18 7.30 -9.94
C SER A 120 6.17 7.35 -11.09
N GLY A 121 6.18 6.30 -11.92
CA GLY A 121 5.15 6.07 -12.93
C GLY A 121 3.86 5.45 -12.38
N THR A 122 3.85 5.00 -11.12
CA THR A 122 2.71 4.29 -10.51
C THR A 122 1.93 5.14 -9.53
N LEU A 123 2.60 6.03 -8.78
CA LEU A 123 2.00 6.82 -7.70
C LEU A 123 0.80 7.66 -8.15
N LYS A 124 0.90 8.29 -9.31
CA LYS A 124 -0.18 9.10 -9.89
C LYS A 124 -1.03 8.31 -10.90
N ASN A 125 -0.73 7.02 -11.10
CA ASN A 125 -1.52 6.18 -11.98
C ASN A 125 -2.77 5.68 -11.26
N THR A 126 -3.89 6.26 -11.69
CA THR A 126 -5.24 5.95 -11.19
C THR A 126 -5.65 4.52 -11.43
N GLY A 127 -5.00 3.80 -12.35
CA GLY A 127 -5.37 2.43 -12.69
C GLY A 127 -6.74 2.31 -13.33
N ALA A 128 -7.39 3.39 -13.78
CA ALA A 128 -8.78 3.37 -14.26
C ALA A 128 -9.06 2.28 -15.32
N LYS A 129 -8.11 2.00 -16.21
CA LYS A 129 -8.19 0.91 -17.20
C LYS A 129 -8.12 -0.48 -16.53
N ILE A 130 -7.18 -0.67 -15.61
CA ILE A 130 -7.02 -1.91 -14.84
C ILE A 130 -8.24 -2.12 -13.92
N TYR A 131 -8.78 -1.06 -13.32
CA TYR A 131 -9.97 -1.12 -12.50
C TYR A 131 -11.21 -1.51 -13.32
N ALA A 132 -11.33 -1.02 -14.56
CA ALA A 132 -12.38 -1.47 -15.48
C ALA A 132 -12.19 -2.94 -15.91
N ASP A 133 -10.96 -3.37 -16.20
CA ASP A 133 -10.64 -4.75 -16.61
C ASP A 133 -10.80 -5.77 -15.47
N VAL A 134 -10.53 -5.37 -14.22
CA VAL A 134 -10.74 -6.20 -13.01
C VAL A 134 -12.23 -6.25 -12.67
N LEU A 135 -12.97 -5.13 -12.73
CA LEU A 135 -14.45 -5.11 -12.58
C LEU A 135 -15.14 -5.97 -13.65
N GLY A 136 -14.63 -5.96 -14.89
CA GLY A 136 -15.16 -6.77 -15.99
C GLY A 136 -14.94 -8.29 -15.82
N ARG A 137 -14.04 -8.72 -14.92
CA ARG A 137 -13.76 -10.15 -14.65
C ARG A 137 -14.17 -10.63 -13.25
N GLU A 138 -14.47 -9.74 -12.31
CA GLU A 138 -14.72 -10.06 -10.89
C GLU A 138 -16.02 -9.41 -10.36
N LEU A 139 -17.15 -9.63 -11.05
CA LEU A 139 -18.45 -9.56 -10.40
C LEU A 139 -18.56 -10.74 -9.40
N GLY A 140 -18.03 -10.53 -8.18
CA GLY A 140 -18.59 -11.20 -6.99
C GLY A 140 -17.69 -11.79 -5.90
N HIS A 141 -16.35 -11.83 -5.99
CA HIS A 141 -15.57 -12.62 -4.99
C HIS A 141 -14.33 -11.99 -4.33
N ALA A 142 -13.92 -10.76 -4.65
CA ALA A 142 -12.64 -10.23 -4.18
C ALA A 142 -12.69 -9.10 -3.13
N VAL A 143 -13.85 -8.84 -2.51
CA VAL A 143 -13.99 -7.78 -1.46
C VAL A 143 -14.33 -8.33 -0.08
N SER A 144 -14.38 -9.64 0.10
CA SER A 144 -14.37 -10.27 1.42
C SER A 144 -13.05 -11.01 1.62
N PHE A 145 -12.37 -10.74 2.73
CA PHE A 145 -11.51 -11.72 3.37
C PHE A 145 -12.37 -12.95 3.70
N GLY A 146 -12.60 -13.81 2.72
CA GLY A 146 -13.30 -15.07 2.89
C GLY A 146 -12.28 -16.17 3.10
N CYS A 147 -12.10 -16.59 4.35
CA CYS A 147 -11.33 -17.78 4.74
C CYS A 147 -11.94 -19.12 4.25
N LEU A 148 -12.68 -19.10 3.14
CA LEU A 148 -13.42 -20.23 2.60
C LEU A 148 -13.29 -20.23 1.07
N ARG A 149 -12.10 -20.56 0.54
CA ARG A 149 -11.97 -21.04 -0.84
C ARG A 149 -11.91 -22.57 -0.83
N ALA A 150 -12.57 -23.18 -1.81
CA ALA A 150 -12.57 -24.62 -1.99
C ALA A 150 -11.14 -25.18 -2.02
N ARG A 151 -10.98 -26.36 -1.39
CA ARG A 151 -9.74 -27.13 -1.22
C ARG A 151 -9.16 -27.63 -2.55
N SER A 152 -8.85 -26.74 -3.49
CA SER A 152 -8.18 -27.11 -4.74
C SER A 152 -6.70 -26.82 -4.61
N LEU A 153 -5.93 -27.90 -4.38
CA LEU A 153 -4.46 -27.98 -4.46
C LEU A 153 -3.71 -26.91 -3.67
N GLN A 154 -3.75 -27.02 -2.35
CA GLN A 154 -2.70 -26.43 -1.52
C GLN A 154 -1.38 -27.11 -1.87
N TYR A 155 -0.47 -26.38 -2.49
CA TYR A 155 0.95 -26.76 -2.52
C TYR A 155 1.44 -26.68 -1.07
N GLU A 156 1.59 -27.83 -0.44
CA GLU A 156 2.30 -27.98 0.82
C GLU A 156 3.80 -27.97 0.46
N PRO A 157 4.56 -26.90 0.75
CA PRO A 157 5.99 -26.91 0.53
C PRO A 157 6.62 -28.01 1.38
N SER A 158 7.57 -28.75 0.83
CA SER A 158 8.24 -29.88 1.52
C SER A 158 9.03 -29.45 2.76
N THR A 159 9.24 -28.14 2.93
CA THR A 159 9.80 -27.49 4.11
C THR A 159 8.97 -26.24 4.41
N GLY A 160 8.99 -25.75 5.66
CA GLY A 160 8.36 -24.47 6.00
C GLY A 160 8.86 -23.33 5.09
N PRO A 161 8.20 -22.16 5.05
CA PRO A 161 8.61 -21.07 4.18
C PRO A 161 10.10 -20.78 4.37
N ALA A 162 10.82 -20.60 3.25
CA ALA A 162 12.23 -20.22 3.28
C ALA A 162 12.43 -19.08 4.28
N ARG A 163 13.51 -19.10 5.06
CA ARG A 163 13.75 -18.04 6.03
C ARG A 163 14.05 -16.75 5.27
N ALA A 164 13.41 -15.67 5.70
CA ALA A 164 13.72 -14.33 5.22
C ALA A 164 15.23 -14.07 5.39
N PRO A 165 15.93 -13.57 4.35
CA PRO A 165 17.31 -13.13 4.51
C PRO A 165 17.35 -12.01 5.56
N SER A 166 18.33 -12.08 6.47
CA SER A 166 18.48 -11.12 7.58
C SER A 166 19.17 -9.82 7.18
N SER A 167 19.61 -9.70 5.92
CA SER A 167 20.33 -8.55 5.38
C SER A 167 20.21 -8.52 3.86
N ILE A 168 20.32 -7.34 3.26
CA ILE A 168 20.44 -7.19 1.80
C ILE A 168 21.71 -7.94 1.35
N GLY A 169 21.56 -9.02 0.58
CA GLY A 169 22.68 -9.61 -0.14
C GLY A 169 23.17 -8.60 -1.18
N GLN A 170 24.49 -8.36 -1.26
CA GLN A 170 25.05 -7.48 -2.30
C GLN A 170 24.73 -8.08 -3.68
N GLY A 171 23.66 -7.59 -4.32
CA GLY A 171 23.26 -7.95 -5.68
C GLY A 171 21.87 -8.57 -5.85
N GLU A 172 21.15 -8.91 -4.77
CA GLU A 172 19.80 -9.45 -4.90
C GLU A 172 18.76 -8.31 -4.96
N VAL A 173 17.96 -8.31 -6.03
CA VAL A 173 16.92 -7.31 -6.29
C VAL A 173 15.57 -7.89 -5.86
N ILE A 174 14.75 -7.08 -5.18
CA ILE A 174 13.38 -7.45 -4.87
C ILE A 174 12.55 -7.44 -6.15
N GLN A 175 11.87 -8.54 -6.45
CA GLN A 175 10.91 -8.63 -7.54
C GLN A 175 9.51 -8.49 -6.97
N LEU A 176 8.77 -7.45 -7.36
CA LEU A 176 7.40 -7.22 -6.94
C LEU A 176 6.45 -7.50 -8.10
N VAL A 177 5.68 -8.59 -8.01
CA VAL A 177 4.61 -8.89 -8.97
C VAL A 177 3.38 -8.08 -8.59
N TYR A 178 3.11 -7.00 -9.32
CA TYR A 178 1.93 -6.15 -9.07
C TYR A 178 1.52 -5.33 -10.30
N PHE A 179 0.30 -4.78 -10.26
CA PHE A 179 -0.18 -3.86 -11.28
C PHE A 179 0.57 -2.52 -11.20
N PRO A 180 0.81 -1.84 -12.34
CA PRO A 180 1.50 -0.55 -12.38
C PRO A 180 0.59 0.62 -11.95
N ILE A 181 -0.01 0.51 -10.77
CA ILE A 181 -1.00 1.45 -10.20
C ILE A 181 -0.70 1.70 -8.72
N ALA A 182 -1.25 2.79 -8.18
CA ALA A 182 -1.02 3.25 -6.80
C ALA A 182 -1.76 2.43 -5.71
N GLY A 183 -2.01 1.15 -5.96
CA GLY A 183 -2.76 0.25 -5.08
C GLY A 183 -1.98 -0.27 -3.87
N ARG A 184 -2.27 -1.51 -3.44
CA ARG A 184 -1.62 -2.15 -2.27
C ARG A 184 -0.10 -2.33 -2.40
N GLY A 185 0.43 -2.40 -3.63
CA GLY A 185 1.87 -2.46 -3.87
C GLY A 185 2.59 -1.10 -3.80
N GLU A 186 1.86 0.02 -3.77
CA GLU A 186 2.48 1.35 -3.87
C GLU A 186 3.32 1.71 -2.64
N LEU A 187 2.84 1.34 -1.45
CA LEU A 187 3.63 1.56 -0.23
C LEU A 187 4.91 0.71 -0.23
N CYS A 188 4.88 -0.50 -0.79
CA CYS A 188 6.09 -1.31 -0.96
C CYS A 188 7.14 -0.60 -1.82
N ARG A 189 6.72 -0.01 -2.96
CA ARG A 189 7.61 0.75 -3.86
C ARG A 189 8.18 1.99 -3.18
N LEU A 190 7.34 2.75 -2.49
CA LEU A 190 7.75 3.94 -1.75
C LEU A 190 8.78 3.58 -0.66
N LEU A 191 8.53 2.53 0.13
CA LEU A 191 9.45 2.06 1.15
C LEU A 191 10.78 1.61 0.56
N ALA A 192 10.75 0.86 -0.54
CA ALA A 192 11.97 0.40 -1.21
C ALA A 192 12.81 1.60 -1.70
N ALA A 193 12.18 2.57 -2.36
CA ALA A 193 12.88 3.75 -2.86
C ALA A 193 13.48 4.61 -1.74
N VAL A 194 12.72 4.88 -0.67
CA VAL A 194 13.16 5.70 0.46
C VAL A 194 14.22 4.98 1.29
N GLY A 195 14.07 3.67 1.46
CA GLY A 195 15.03 2.80 2.12
C GLY A 195 16.23 2.43 1.26
N GLY A 196 16.36 2.91 0.01
CA GLY A 196 17.49 2.56 -0.86
C GLY A 196 17.57 1.06 -1.19
N VAL A 197 16.45 0.35 -1.21
CA VAL A 197 16.33 -1.06 -1.57
C VAL A 197 15.99 -1.16 -3.05
N SER A 198 16.79 -1.92 -3.81
CA SER A 198 16.51 -2.18 -5.23
C SER A 198 15.25 -3.04 -5.38
N LEU A 199 14.26 -2.52 -6.10
CA LEU A 199 13.00 -3.18 -6.39
C LEU A 199 12.67 -3.07 -7.89
N GLU A 200 12.34 -4.20 -8.50
CA GLU A 200 11.87 -4.33 -9.86
C GLU A 200 10.38 -4.73 -9.87
N ASP A 201 9.57 -3.93 -10.55
CA ASP A 201 8.17 -4.25 -10.80
C ASP A 201 8.03 -5.28 -11.93
N GLN A 202 7.23 -6.31 -11.68
CA GLN A 202 6.82 -7.28 -12.69
C GLN A 202 5.31 -7.21 -12.86
N ALA A 203 4.85 -7.06 -14.10
CA ALA A 203 3.44 -7.15 -14.39
C ALA A 203 2.91 -8.56 -14.04
N PRO A 204 1.65 -8.69 -13.60
CA PRO A 204 1.06 -9.99 -13.36
C PRO A 204 1.09 -10.85 -14.64
N PRO A 205 1.51 -12.11 -14.57
CA PRO A 205 1.54 -13.00 -15.73
C PRO A 205 0.17 -13.13 -16.39
N GLU A 206 0.12 -13.02 -17.72
CA GLU A 206 -1.12 -13.12 -18.52
C GLU A 206 -1.79 -14.49 -18.38
N ASP A 207 -1.00 -15.54 -18.20
CA ASP A 207 -1.45 -16.93 -18.02
C ASP A 207 -2.12 -17.17 -16.65
N GLY A 208 -2.14 -16.17 -15.78
CA GLY A 208 -2.73 -16.27 -14.44
C GLY A 208 -1.97 -17.17 -13.48
N SER A 209 -0.73 -17.56 -13.80
CA SER A 209 0.11 -18.44 -12.97
C SER A 209 0.28 -17.93 -11.54
N HIS A 210 0.30 -16.61 -11.33
CA HIS A 210 0.30 -15.97 -10.02
C HIS A 210 -0.84 -16.44 -9.10
N LYS A 211 -1.99 -16.86 -9.66
CA LYS A 211 -3.14 -17.36 -8.90
C LYS A 211 -2.91 -18.75 -8.30
N LYS A 212 -1.95 -19.51 -8.84
CA LYS A 212 -1.59 -20.87 -8.39
C LYS A 212 -0.52 -20.85 -7.29
N LYS A 213 0.13 -19.71 -7.07
CA LYS A 213 1.10 -19.52 -5.98
C LYS A 213 0.40 -18.96 -4.74
N PHE A 214 0.75 -19.50 -3.57
CA PHE A 214 0.23 -19.07 -2.26
C PHE A 214 -1.30 -18.94 -2.23
N THR A 215 -1.82 -17.76 -1.82
CA THR A 215 -3.25 -17.42 -1.78
C THR A 215 -3.81 -16.98 -3.14
N GLY A 216 -2.95 -16.80 -4.14
CA GLY A 216 -3.30 -16.26 -5.45
C GLY A 216 -3.61 -14.76 -5.49
N SER A 217 -3.45 -14.04 -4.37
CA SER A 217 -3.63 -12.59 -4.28
C SER A 217 -2.33 -11.85 -4.60
N LEU A 218 -2.46 -10.62 -5.09
CA LEU A 218 -1.35 -9.70 -5.34
C LEU A 218 -1.40 -8.52 -4.32
N PRO A 219 -0.25 -7.90 -3.96
CA PRO A 219 1.10 -8.15 -4.47
C PRO A 219 1.73 -9.46 -3.99
N GLN A 220 2.66 -9.96 -4.78
CA GLN A 220 3.58 -11.06 -4.42
C GLN A 220 5.01 -10.56 -4.61
N MET A 221 5.91 -10.98 -3.73
CA MET A 221 7.29 -10.53 -3.74
C MET A 221 8.25 -11.72 -3.69
N LYS A 222 9.39 -11.58 -4.36
CA LYS A 222 10.52 -12.51 -4.29
C LYS A 222 11.82 -11.75 -4.04
N HIS A 223 12.69 -12.28 -3.18
CA HIS A 223 14.06 -11.81 -2.94
C HIS A 223 14.97 -13.04 -2.84
N GLY A 224 15.79 -13.31 -3.87
CA GLY A 224 16.51 -14.59 -3.97
C GLY A 224 15.51 -15.76 -4.03
N ASP A 225 15.67 -16.77 -3.17
CA ASP A 225 14.73 -17.90 -3.04
C ASP A 225 13.58 -17.63 -2.05
N PHE A 226 13.59 -16.49 -1.38
CA PHE A 226 12.53 -16.11 -0.43
C PHE A 226 11.35 -15.50 -1.18
N GLU A 227 10.17 -16.09 -1.03
CA GLU A 227 8.92 -15.61 -1.60
C GLU A 227 7.95 -15.20 -0.47
N LEU A 228 7.27 -14.06 -0.63
CA LEU A 228 6.35 -13.49 0.36
C LEU A 228 5.10 -12.94 -0.31
N THR A 229 3.95 -13.05 0.38
CA THR A 229 2.67 -12.47 -0.05
C THR A 229 2.06 -11.65 1.08
N GLN A 230 0.95 -10.95 0.81
CA GLN A 230 0.32 -9.95 1.67
C GLN A 230 1.13 -8.65 1.71
N SER A 231 0.52 -7.54 1.29
CA SER A 231 1.22 -6.24 1.20
C SER A 231 1.81 -5.81 2.54
N GLY A 232 1.07 -5.93 3.65
CA GLY A 232 1.59 -5.56 4.98
C GLY A 232 2.83 -6.36 5.42
N ALA A 233 2.92 -7.64 5.04
CA ALA A 233 4.11 -8.44 5.31
C ALA A 233 5.29 -8.03 4.42
N ILE A 234 5.02 -7.72 3.14
CA ILE A 234 6.03 -7.23 2.19
C ILE A 234 6.54 -5.85 2.64
N GLU A 235 5.66 -4.93 3.04
CA GLU A 235 6.00 -3.61 3.61
C GLU A 235 6.91 -3.76 4.83
N SER A 236 6.54 -4.63 5.78
CA SER A 236 7.34 -4.91 6.98
C SER A 236 8.72 -5.47 6.64
N TYR A 237 8.79 -6.37 5.65
CA TYR A 237 10.03 -6.99 5.22
C TYR A 237 10.97 -5.98 4.54
N ILE A 238 10.45 -5.16 3.61
CA ILE A 238 11.24 -4.13 2.94
C ILE A 238 11.81 -3.15 3.97
N ALA A 239 10.98 -2.70 4.93
CA ALA A 239 11.42 -1.82 6.00
C ALA A 239 12.48 -2.47 6.90
N ALA A 240 12.41 -3.79 7.13
CA ALA A 240 13.37 -4.49 7.97
C ALA A 240 14.75 -4.68 7.32
N ILE A 241 14.80 -4.78 5.98
CA ILE A 241 16.07 -4.93 5.26
C ILE A 241 16.64 -3.59 4.78
N ALA A 242 15.85 -2.51 4.77
CA ALA A 242 16.31 -1.19 4.42
C ALA A 242 17.45 -0.75 5.37
N PRO A 243 18.55 -0.13 4.87
CA PRO A 243 19.66 0.34 5.71
C PRO A 243 19.28 1.55 6.57
N LYS A 244 18.14 2.19 6.28
CA LYS A 244 17.55 3.31 7.00
C LYS A 244 16.15 2.91 7.41
#